data_AF-A0A952FRE1-F1
#
_entry.id   AF-A0A952FRE1-F1
#
_cell.length_a   1.000
_cell.length_b   1.000
_cell.length_c   1.000
_cell.angle_alpha   90.00
_cell.angle_beta   90.00
_cell.angle_gamma   90.00
#
_symmetry.space_group_name_H-M   'P 1'
#
loop_
_entity.id
_entity.type
_entity.pdbx_description
1 polymer ?
#
loop_
_entity_poly.entity_id
_entity_poly.type
_entity_poly.pdbx_seq_one_letter_code
_entity_poly.pdbx_strand_id
1 'polypeptide(L)' 'LGTEEKAFVMDELAKPLDVAAIAALAATPEQAAEIWLASRLAIDADDPREKAYLDDLAVRLKLPDGLAAHLEAQAASVG' A
#
# COMPACT_ATOMS: atom_id res chain seq x y z
N LEU A 1 20.13 -22.74 -6.86
CA LEU A 1 19.96 -21.34 -7.32
C LEU A 1 21.24 -20.91 -7.99
N GLY A 2 21.29 -21.05 -9.31
CA GLY A 2 22.35 -20.51 -10.15
C GLY A 2 22.36 -18.98 -10.10
N THR A 3 23.47 -18.37 -10.51
CA THR A 3 23.68 -16.91 -10.46
C THR A 3 22.59 -16.13 -11.19
N GLU A 4 22.07 -16.67 -12.30
CA GLU A 4 20.99 -16.07 -13.09
C GLU A 4 19.63 -16.05 -12.37
N GLU A 5 19.27 -17.11 -11.65
CA GLU A 5 18.02 -17.15 -10.84
C GLU A 5 18.07 -16.12 -9.71
N LYS A 6 19.24 -15.96 -9.08
CA LYS A 6 19.44 -14.94 -8.03
C LYS A 6 19.35 -13.53 -8.62
N ALA A 7 19.97 -13.28 -9.77
CA ALA A 7 19.91 -11.98 -10.42
C ALA A 7 18.47 -11.61 -10.78
N PHE A 8 17.68 -12.54 -11.33
CA PHE A 8 16.26 -12.33 -11.61
C PHE A 8 15.46 -11.97 -10.35
N VAL A 9 15.63 -12.70 -9.24
CA VAL A 9 14.94 -12.39 -7.98
C VAL A 9 15.35 -11.02 -7.44
N MET A 10 16.63 -10.66 -7.53
CA MET A 10 17.09 -9.33 -7.08
C MET A 10 16.53 -8.21 -7.97
N ASP A 11 16.46 -8.41 -9.29
CA ASP A 11 15.87 -7.44 -10.21
C ASP A 11 14.36 -7.29 -9.99
N GLU A 12 13.63 -8.39 -9.74
CA GLU A 12 12.21 -8.34 -9.37
C GLU A 12 11.98 -7.62 -8.04
N LEU A 13 12.82 -7.88 -7.02
CA LEU A 13 12.75 -7.19 -5.73
C LEU A 13 13.14 -5.71 -5.81
N ALA A 14 13.96 -5.33 -6.79
CA ALA A 14 14.35 -3.95 -7.05
C ALA A 14 13.29 -3.16 -7.84
N LYS A 15 12.27 -3.83 -8.39
CA LYS A 15 11.18 -3.13 -9.06
C LYS A 15 10.45 -2.23 -8.05
N PRO A 16 10.10 -0.99 -8.45
CA PRO A 16 9.25 -0.15 -7.63
C PRO A 16 7.97 -0.90 -7.30
N LEU A 17 7.51 -0.80 -6.04
CA LEU A 17 6.22 -1.32 -5.63
C LEU A 17 5.13 -0.75 -6.56
N ASP A 18 4.44 -1.62 -7.30
CA ASP A 18 3.41 -1.19 -8.23
C ASP A 18 2.11 -0.92 -7.46
N VAL A 19 2.01 0.31 -6.94
CA VAL A 19 0.84 0.79 -6.20
C VAL A 19 -0.42 0.75 -7.07
N ALA A 20 -0.30 0.85 -8.40
CA ALA A 20 -1.45 0.70 -9.30
C ALA A 20 -1.94 -0.75 -9.33
N ALA A 21 -1.03 -1.73 -9.35
CA ALA A 21 -1.40 -3.14 -9.31
C ALA A 21 -2.15 -3.49 -8.01
N ILE A 22 -1.73 -2.92 -6.87
CA ILE A 22 -2.44 -3.10 -5.59
C ILE A 22 -3.82 -2.44 -5.63
N ALA A 23 -3.89 -1.19 -6.10
CA ALA A 23 -5.17 -0.48 -6.19
C ALA A 23 -6.18 -1.16 -7.12
N ALA A 24 -5.71 -1.83 -8.17
CA ALA A 24 -6.54 -2.58 -9.11
C ALA A 24 -7.20 -3.83 -8.50
N LEU A 25 -6.79 -4.27 -7.31
CA LEU A 25 -7.43 -5.38 -6.57
C LEU A 25 -8.80 -4.98 -6.01
N ALA A 26 -9.05 -3.68 -5.81
CA ALA A 26 -10.33 -3.17 -5.34
C ALA A 26 -11.36 -3.16 -6.49
N ALA A 27 -12.43 -3.95 -6.36
CA ALA A 27 -13.57 -3.88 -7.29
C ALA A 27 -14.67 -2.94 -6.80
N THR A 28 -14.70 -2.62 -5.49
CA THR A 28 -15.68 -1.73 -4.88
C THR A 28 -15.00 -0.66 -3.99
N PRO A 29 -15.69 0.45 -3.68
CA PRO A 29 -15.18 1.46 -2.75
C PRO A 29 -14.90 0.91 -1.34
N GLU A 30 -15.68 -0.07 -0.89
CA GLU A 30 -15.46 -0.74 0.40
C GLU A 30 -14.17 -1.54 0.39
N GLN A 31 -13.92 -2.31 -0.67
CA GLN A 31 -12.67 -3.04 -0.85
C GLN A 31 -11.46 -2.10 -0.97
N ALA A 32 -11.64 -0.93 -1.59
CA ALA A 32 -10.60 0.09 -1.64
C ALA A 32 -10.23 0.57 -0.23
N ALA A 33 -11.22 0.88 0.61
CA ALA A 33 -10.98 1.25 2.00
C ALA A 33 -10.29 0.12 2.79
N GLU A 34 -10.71 -1.13 2.59
CA GLU A 34 -10.10 -2.31 3.22
C GLU A 34 -8.64 -2.50 2.79
N ILE A 35 -8.32 -2.38 1.50
CA ILE A 35 -6.95 -2.51 0.98
C ILE A 35 -6.04 -1.43 1.55
N TRP A 36 -6.53 -0.19 1.63
CA TRP A 36 -5.78 0.91 2.24
C TRP A 36 -5.50 0.62 3.72
N LEU A 37 -6.52 0.20 4.47
CA LEU A 37 -6.38 -0.09 5.90
C LEU A 37 -5.47 -1.30 6.16
N ALA A 38 -5.61 -2.38 5.38
CA ALA A 38 -4.74 -3.54 5.47
C ALA A 38 -3.29 -3.18 5.15
N SER A 39 -3.05 -2.34 4.14
CA SER A 39 -1.72 -1.83 3.82
C SER A 39 -1.14 -1.02 4.96
N ARG A 40 -1.94 -0.12 5.57
CA ARG A 40 -1.53 0.68 6.72
C ARG A 40 -1.14 -0.18 7.93
N LEU A 41 -1.84 -1.28 8.17
CA LEU A 41 -1.55 -2.20 9.28
C LEU A 41 -0.31 -3.08 9.02
N ALA A 42 0.08 -3.28 7.76
CA ALA A 42 1.19 -4.13 7.38
C ALA A 42 2.55 -3.42 7.34
N ILE A 43 2.57 -2.09 7.38
CA ILE A 43 3.77 -1.26 7.19
C ILE A 43 4.13 -0.49 8.48
N ASP A 44 5.37 -0.03 8.58
CA ASP A 44 5.83 0.95 9.55
C ASP A 44 5.43 2.37 9.11
N ALA A 45 4.28 2.80 9.61
CA ALA A 45 3.74 4.11 9.29
C ALA A 45 4.57 5.29 9.83
N ASP A 46 5.69 5.09 10.52
CA ASP A 46 6.63 6.17 10.84
C ASP A 46 7.72 6.37 9.78
N ASP A 47 7.97 5.41 8.87
CA ASP A 47 8.90 5.58 7.74
C ASP A 47 8.28 6.56 6.71
N PRO A 48 8.94 7.69 6.39
CA PRO A 48 8.45 8.66 5.41
C PRO A 48 8.16 8.07 4.02
N ARG A 49 8.88 7.02 3.62
CA ARG A 49 8.66 6.32 2.34
C ARG A 49 7.36 5.54 2.35
N GLU A 50 7.04 4.92 3.47
CA GLU A 50 5.82 4.14 3.65
C GLU A 50 4.59 5.04 3.81
N LYS A 51 4.75 6.23 4.41
CA LYS A 51 3.74 7.31 4.34
C LYS A 51 3.46 7.74 2.90
N ALA A 52 4.50 8.02 2.12
CA ALA A 52 4.34 8.41 0.72
C ALA A 52 3.67 7.31 -0.13
N TYR A 53 3.95 6.04 0.19
CA TYR A 53 3.23 4.90 -0.40
C TYR A 53 1.74 4.90 -0.06
N LEU A 54 1.35 5.14 1.20
CA LEU A 54 -0.07 5.20 1.58
C LEU A 54 -0.81 6.38 0.96
N ASP A 55 -0.13 7.51 0.78
CA ASP A 55 -0.67 8.68 0.08
C ASP A 55 -0.92 8.36 -1.40
N ASP A 56 0.05 7.76 -2.10
CA ASP A 56 -0.12 7.32 -3.51
C ASP A 56 -1.22 6.26 -3.62
N LEU A 57 -1.29 5.32 -2.67
CA LEU A 57 -2.30 4.29 -2.64
C LEU A 57 -3.71 4.87 -2.48
N ALA A 58 -3.91 5.84 -1.57
CA ALA A 58 -5.20 6.50 -1.37
C ALA A 58 -5.70 7.19 -2.66
N VAL A 59 -4.79 7.86 -3.38
CA VAL A 59 -5.10 8.53 -4.65
C VAL A 59 -5.50 7.50 -5.71
N ARG A 60 -4.77 6.40 -5.86
CA ARG A 60 -5.04 5.37 -6.87
C ARG A 60 -6.31 4.58 -6.61
N LEU A 61 -6.60 4.34 -5.34
CA LEU A 61 -7.85 3.75 -4.87
C LEU A 61 -9.05 4.69 -5.00
N LYS A 62 -8.81 5.97 -5.33
CA LYS A 62 -9.83 7.02 -5.44
C LYS A 62 -10.66 7.13 -4.16
N LEU A 63 -10.00 7.04 -3.00
CA LEU A 63 -10.67 7.20 -1.73
C LEU A 63 -11.27 8.62 -1.67
N PRO A 64 -12.52 8.78 -1.18
CA PRO A 64 -13.10 10.08 -0.93
C PRO A 64 -12.21 10.95 -0.03
N ASP A 65 -12.26 12.25 -0.25
CA ASP A 65 -11.51 13.22 0.56
C ASP A 65 -11.79 13.01 2.05
N GLY A 66 -10.71 12.90 2.84
CA GLY A 66 -10.78 12.69 4.28
C GLY A 66 -11.05 11.24 4.72
N LEU A 67 -11.41 10.31 3.84
CA LEU A 67 -11.61 8.90 4.23
C LEU A 67 -10.30 8.25 4.68
N ALA A 68 -9.19 8.46 3.96
CA ALA A 68 -7.88 7.94 4.36
C ALA A 68 -7.46 8.44 5.76
N ALA A 69 -7.70 9.72 6.05
CA ALA A 69 -7.42 10.28 7.38
C ALA A 69 -8.32 9.69 8.48
N HIS A 70 -9.59 9.39 8.17
CA HIS A 70 -10.48 8.70 9.09
C HIS A 70 -10.00 7.27 9.38
N LEU A 71 -9.64 6.52 8.34
CA LEU A 71 -9.12 5.16 8.45
C LEU A 71 -7.78 5.13 9.23
N GLU A 72 -6.90 6.12 9.01
CA GLU A 72 -5.66 6.28 9.77
C GLU A 72 -5.93 6.44 11.26
N ALA A 73 -6.89 7.30 11.63
CA ALA A 73 -7.26 7.52 13.02
C ALA A 73 -7.82 6.24 13.67
N GLN A 74 -8.58 5.44 12.90
CA GLN A 74 -9.05 4.13 13.36
C GLN A 74 -7.89 3.17 13.56
N ALA A 75 -6.96 3.05 12.60
CA ALA A 75 -5.80 2.17 12.69
C ALA A 75 -4.90 2.51 13.90
N ALA A 76 -4.64 3.81 14.13
CA ALA A 76 -3.84 4.28 15.25
C ALA A 76 -4.50 4.04 16.63
N SER A 77 -5.82 3.87 16.68
CA SER A 77 -6.55 3.60 17.94
C SER A 77 -6.52 2.13 18.37
N VAL A 78 -6.04 1.23 17.50
CA VAL A 78 -6.04 -0.23 17.69
C VAL A 78 -4.70 -0.75 18.24
N GLY A 79 -3.71 0.12 18.48
CA GLY A 79 -2.41 -0.20 19.09
C GLY A 79 -2.29 0.27 20.53
#